data_AF-A0A2D8G371-F1
#
_entry.id   AF-A0A2D8G371-F1
#
_cell.length_a   1.000
_cell.length_b   1.000
_cell.length_c   1.000
_cell.angle_alpha   90.00
_cell.angle_beta   90.00
_cell.angle_gamma   90.00
#
_symmetry.space_group_name_H-M   'P 1'
#
loop_
_entity.id
_entity.type
_entity.pdbx_description
1 polymer ?
#
loop_
_entity_poly.entity_id
_entity_poly.type
_entity_poly.pdbx_seq_one_letter_code
_entity_poly.pdbx_strand_id
1 'polypeptide(L)' 'MFFKLDKRLGNDTVEIGDLSLCCVLLFNDFRYPWLILVPKKPGLKEIDDLSRDDRILLAEDTYVA' A
#
# COMPACT_ATOMS: atom_id res chain seq x y z
N MET A 1 14.40 2.54 -10.45
CA MET A 1 13.64 1.27 -10.54
C MET A 1 12.18 1.59 -10.32
N PHE A 2 11.29 1.01 -11.12
CA PHE A 2 9.85 1.24 -10.99
C PHE A 2 9.26 0.29 -9.92
N PHE A 3 8.27 0.76 -9.19
CA PHE A 3 7.50 -0.08 -8.28
C PHE A 3 6.74 -1.16 -9.07
N LYS A 4 6.66 -2.35 -8.50
CA LYS A 4 5.85 -3.46 -8.99
C LYS A 4 5.24 -4.16 -7.80
N LEU A 5 3.92 -4.30 -7.81
CA LEU A 5 3.19 -5.01 -6.76
C LEU A 5 3.66 -6.46 -6.68
N ASP A 6 3.80 -6.95 -5.44
CA ASP A 6 4.14 -8.36 -5.20
C ASP A 6 3.05 -9.28 -5.78
N LYS A 7 3.46 -10.39 -6.38
CA LYS A 7 2.53 -11.30 -7.07
C LYS A 7 1.51 -11.94 -6.12
N ARG A 8 1.88 -12.20 -4.86
CA ARG A 8 0.96 -12.79 -3.88
C ARG A 8 -0.13 -11.78 -3.53
N LEU A 9 0.27 -10.54 -3.21
CA LEU A 9 -0.69 -9.45 -2.99
C LEU A 9 -1.61 -9.25 -4.19
N GLY A 10 -1.06 -9.21 -5.41
CA GLY A 10 -1.86 -9.02 -6.63
C GLY A 10 -2.84 -10.16 -6.94
N ASN A 11 -2.62 -11.37 -6.41
CA ASN A 11 -3.56 -12.49 -6.60
C ASN A 11 -4.72 -12.45 -5.61
N ASP A 12 -4.48 -11.96 -4.40
CA ASP A 12 -5.45 -12.01 -3.29
C ASP A 12 -6.20 -10.69 -3.09
N THR A 13 -5.89 -9.66 -3.89
CA THR A 13 -6.44 -8.32 -3.75
C THR A 13 -6.89 -7.73 -5.09
N VAL A 14 -7.75 -6.72 -4.99
CA VAL A 14 -8.14 -5.87 -6.12
C VAL A 14 -7.65 -4.46 -5.85
N GLU A 15 -6.96 -3.85 -6.80
CA GLU A 15 -6.57 -2.45 -6.71
C GLU A 15 -7.81 -1.55 -6.86
N ILE A 16 -8.03 -0.66 -5.89
CA ILE A 16 -9.21 0.21 -5.85
C ILE A 16 -8.87 1.70 -5.98
N GLY A 17 -7.59 2.06 -5.95
CA GLY A 17 -7.16 3.44 -6.15
C GLY A 17 -5.72 3.70 -5.73
N ASP A 18 -5.34 4.96 -5.85
CA ASP A 18 -4.01 5.47 -5.53
C ASP A 18 -4.11 6.63 -4.53
N LEU A 19 -3.17 6.65 -3.60
CA LEU A 19 -2.86 7.76 -2.72
C LEU A 19 -1.48 8.34 -3.07
N SER A 20 -1.05 9.32 -2.27
CA SER A 20 0.20 10.06 -2.47
C SER A 20 1.41 9.14 -2.50
N LEU A 21 1.51 8.25 -1.51
CA LEU A 21 2.60 7.27 -1.43
C LEU A 21 2.13 5.86 -1.79
N CYS A 22 0.90 5.49 -1.42
CA CYS A 22 0.44 4.11 -1.52
C CYS A 22 -0.47 3.86 -2.73
N CYS A 23 -0.49 2.63 -3.24
CA CYS A 23 -1.70 2.11 -3.88
C CYS A 23 -2.59 1.46 -2.81
N VAL A 24 -3.90 1.55 -3.01
CA VAL A 24 -4.91 1.01 -2.11
C VAL A 24 -5.47 -0.27 -2.71
N LEU A 25 -5.33 -1.36 -1.96
CA LEU A 25 -5.81 -2.67 -2.34
C LEU A 25 -6.96 -3.07 -1.42
N LEU A 26 -8.01 -3.67 -2.00
CA LEU A 26 -9.07 -4.34 -1.27
C LEU A 26 -8.77 -5.85 -1.25
N PHE A 27 -8.65 -6.43 -0.07
CA PHE A 27 -8.49 -7.87 0.06
C PHE A 27 -9.77 -8.59 -0.42
N ASN A 28 -9.62 -9.60 -1.26
CA ASN A 28 -10.73 -10.30 -1.91
C ASN A 28 -11.37 -11.33 -0.98
N ASP A 29 -11.84 -10.86 0.18
CA ASP A 29 -12.53 -11.66 1.19
C ASP A 29 -13.79 -10.91 1.64
N PHE A 30 -14.95 -11.46 1.27
CA PHE A 30 -16.25 -10.84 1.53
C PHE A 30 -16.62 -10.76 3.01
N ARG A 31 -15.86 -11.42 3.91
CA ARG A 31 -16.14 -11.44 5.34
C ARG A 31 -15.82 -10.10 6.00
N TYR A 32 -14.84 -9.36 5.49
CA TYR A 32 -14.39 -8.09 6.05
C TYR A 32 -13.94 -7.12 4.96
N PRO A 33 -14.33 -5.84 5.00
CA PRO A 33 -13.80 -4.83 4.10
C PRO A 33 -12.37 -4.43 4.53
N TRP A 34 -11.39 -5.25 4.18
CA TRP A 34 -10.00 -5.05 4.57
C TRP A 34 -9.19 -4.34 3.47
N LEU A 35 -8.76 -3.11 3.77
CA LEU A 35 -7.86 -2.33 2.94
C LEU A 35 -6.39 -2.58 3.28
N ILE A 36 -5.55 -2.65 2.26
CA ILE A 36 -4.09 -2.78 2.37
C ILE A 36 -3.46 -1.61 1.62
N LEU A 37 -2.63 -0.84 2.33
CA LEU A 37 -1.84 0.25 1.75
C LEU A 37 -0.46 -0.30 1.39
N VAL A 38 -0.08 -0.16 0.12
CA VAL A 38 1.25 -0.60 -0.37
C VAL A 38 2.03 0.60 -0.87
N PRO A 39 3.10 1.05 -0.17
CA PRO A 39 3.94 2.14 -0.64
C PRO A 39 4.54 1.82 -2.02
N LYS A 40 4.38 2.75 -2.97
CA LYS A 40 4.82 2.60 -4.36
C LYS A 40 6.33 2.80 -4.54
N LYS A 41 7.14 2.17 -3.68
CA LYS A 41 8.61 2.20 -3.75
C LYS A 41 9.19 0.77 -3.80
N PRO A 42 10.17 0.53 -4.69
CA PRO A 42 10.75 -0.80 -4.84
C PRO A 42 11.65 -1.17 -3.65
N GLY A 43 11.65 -2.45 -3.28
CA GLY A 43 12.65 -3.02 -2.37
C GLY A 43 12.39 -2.82 -0.87
N LEU A 44 11.25 -2.22 -0.49
CA LEU A 44 10.85 -2.10 0.91
C LEU A 44 10.44 -3.46 1.48
N LYS A 45 10.79 -3.69 2.74
CA LYS A 45 10.39 -4.86 3.53
C LYS A 45 9.81 -4.46 4.87
N GLU A 46 10.38 -3.45 5.49
CA GLU A 46 9.98 -2.93 6.81
C GLU A 46 9.60 -1.44 6.72
N ILE A 47 8.84 -0.95 7.70
CA ILE A 47 8.47 0.48 7.77
C ILE A 47 9.72 1.37 7.91
N ASP A 48 10.78 0.86 8.56
CA ASP A 48 12.04 1.61 8.72
C ASP A 48 12.86 1.72 7.42
N ASP A 49 12.52 0.97 6.37
CA ASP A 49 13.11 1.18 5.03
C ASP A 49 12.62 2.48 4.38
N LEU A 50 11.52 3.05 4.88
CA LEU A 50 11.00 4.34 4.42
C LEU A 50 11.83 5.49 4.97
N SER A 51 12.03 6.52 4.14
CA SER A 51 12.58 7.78 4.62
C SER A 51 11.66 8.39 5.68
N ARG A 52 12.18 9.34 6.46
CA ARG A 52 11.35 10.07 7.43
C ARG A 52 10.14 10.74 6.76
N ASP A 53 10.35 11.35 5.61
CA ASP A 53 9.30 12.05 4.87
C ASP A 53 8.25 11.07 4.33
N ASP A 54 8.69 9.90 3.84
CA ASP A 54 7.76 8.86 3.38
C ASP A 54 6.95 8.25 4.54
N ARG A 55 7.52 8.14 5.75
CA ARG A 55 6.74 7.69 6.92
C ARG A 55 5.66 8.69 7.32
N ILE A 56 5.91 9.98 7.13
CA ILE A 56 4.90 11.03 7.34
C ILE A 56 3.80 10.89 6.28
N LEU A 57 4.18 10.74 5.00
CA LEU A 57 3.20 10.52 3.92
C LEU A 57 2.39 9.24 4.12
N LEU A 58 3.02 8.15 4.58
CA LEU A 58 2.31 6.92 4.91
C LEU A 58 1.28 7.16 6.02
N ALA A 59 1.63 7.92 7.05
CA ALA A 59 0.69 8.28 8.11
C ALA A 59 -0.46 9.13 7.56
N GLU A 60 -0.19 10.13 6.72
CA GLU A 60 -1.21 10.94 6.05
C GLU A 60 -2.16 10.08 5.19
N ASP A 61 -1.62 9.14 4.41
CA ASP A 61 -2.39 8.20 3.59
C ASP A 61 -3.34 7.31 4.43
N THR A 62 -3.07 7.09 5.73
CA THR A 62 -4.01 6.36 6.62
C THR A 62 -5.23 7.18 7.01
N TYR A 63 -5.15 8.50 6.94
CA TYR A 63 -6.27 9.41 7.21
C TYR A 63 -7.02 9.67 5.90
N VAL A 64 -7.73 8.66 5.42
CA VAL A 64 -8.69 8.83 4.31
C VAL A 64 -9.96 9.46 4.89
N ALA A 65 -10.25 10.71 4.52
CA ALA A 65 -11.44 11.45 4.91
C ALA A 65 -12.74 10.87 4.34
#